data_AF-G8JAE2-F1
#
_entry.id   AF-G8JAE2-F1
#
_cell.length_a   1.000
_cell.length_b   1.000
_cell.length_c   1.000
_cell.angle_alpha   90.00
_cell.angle_beta   90.00
_cell.angle_gamma   90.00
#
_symmetry.space_group_name_H-M   'P 1'
#
loop_
_entity.id
_entity.type
_entity.pdbx_description
1 polymer ?
#
loop_
_entity_poly.entity_id
_entity_poly.type
_entity_poly.pdbx_seq_one_letter_code
_entity_poly.pdbx_strand_id
1 'polypeptide(L)'
;IVEWLWGGFSVDNATLNRFYSLHFLLPFILLMMVMMHLMFLHETGSNNPLGLNSNFYKILFHNYFSFKDFMGFMWFFFFFLLIIFEYPYVLGDPENFIMADSMVTPEHIQPEWY
;
A
#
# COMPACT_ATOMS: atom_id res chain seq x y z
N ILE A 1 1.81 1.66 27.33
CA ILE A 1 1.47 1.85 25.89
C ILE A 1 1.14 0.52 25.23
N VAL A 2 2.00 -0.51 25.36
CA VAL A 2 1.77 -1.84 24.78
C VAL A 2 0.45 -2.48 25.24
N GLU A 3 0.23 -2.64 26.55
CA GLU A 3 -1.04 -3.21 27.07
C GLU A 3 -2.28 -2.37 26.72
N TRP A 4 -2.11 -1.04 26.59
CA TRP A 4 -3.18 -0.17 26.11
C TRP A 4 -3.50 -0.44 24.64
N LEU A 5 -2.47 -0.62 23.81
CA LEU A 5 -2.62 -1.13 22.46
C LEU A 5 -3.11 -2.58 22.48
N TRP A 6 -2.90 -3.40 23.51
CA TRP A 6 -3.52 -4.72 23.49
C TRP A 6 -4.97 -4.72 23.98
N GLY A 7 -5.36 -3.72 24.76
CA GLY A 7 -6.65 -3.76 25.48
C GLY A 7 -6.69 -4.92 26.48
N GLY A 8 -5.52 -5.37 26.95
CA GLY A 8 -5.32 -6.57 27.76
C GLY A 8 -3.83 -6.87 27.95
N PHE A 9 -3.51 -8.03 28.53
CA PHE A 9 -2.12 -8.44 28.82
C PHE A 9 -1.43 -9.16 27.65
N SER A 10 -2.18 -9.58 26.63
CA SER A 10 -1.68 -10.26 25.45
C SER A 10 -2.50 -9.86 24.21
N VAL A 11 -2.00 -10.24 23.04
CA VAL A 11 -2.76 -10.14 21.78
C VAL A 11 -3.92 -11.14 21.83
N ASP A 12 -5.14 -10.62 21.81
CA ASP A 12 -6.39 -11.39 21.90
C ASP A 12 -7.52 -10.68 21.14
N ASN A 13 -8.78 -11.11 21.28
CA ASN A 13 -9.94 -10.60 20.55
C ASN A 13 -10.10 -9.06 20.61
N ALA A 14 -9.77 -8.43 21.74
CA ALA A 14 -9.79 -6.97 21.86
C ALA A 14 -8.81 -6.29 20.87
N THR A 15 -7.63 -6.89 20.65
CA THR A 15 -6.67 -6.41 19.67
C THR A 15 -7.15 -6.59 18.26
N LEU A 16 -7.70 -7.76 17.91
CA LEU A 16 -8.13 -8.07 16.55
C LEU A 16 -9.25 -7.13 16.09
N ASN A 17 -10.25 -6.89 16.94
CA ASN A 17 -11.36 -5.99 16.61
C ASN A 17 -10.90 -4.54 16.40
N ARG A 18 -9.93 -4.08 17.20
CA ARG A 18 -9.36 -2.74 17.01
C ARG A 18 -8.44 -2.68 15.80
N PHE A 19 -7.62 -3.72 15.59
CA PHE A 19 -7.01 -4.18 14.33
C PHE A 19 -7.86 -3.82 13.12
N TYR A 20 -8.98 -4.52 13.02
CA TYR A 20 -9.92 -4.39 11.93
C TYR A 20 -10.46 -2.97 11.80
N SER A 21 -10.87 -2.35 12.91
CA SER A 21 -11.45 -0.99 12.90
C SER A 21 -10.44 0.07 12.43
N LEU A 22 -9.19 -0.02 12.86
CA LEU A 22 -8.11 0.87 12.43
C LEU A 22 -7.73 0.60 10.98
N HIS A 23 -7.59 -0.67 10.59
CA HIS A 23 -7.30 -1.05 9.22
C HIS A 23 -8.37 -0.56 8.23
N PHE A 24 -9.64 -0.55 8.65
CA PHE A 24 -10.73 0.03 7.86
C PHE A 24 -10.63 1.56 7.75
N LEU A 25 -10.29 2.26 8.84
CA LEU A 25 -10.24 3.72 8.87
C LEU A 25 -9.03 4.31 8.12
N LEU A 26 -7.86 3.70 8.27
CA LEU A 26 -6.57 4.23 7.79
C LEU A 26 -6.54 4.50 6.27
N PRO A 27 -7.10 3.66 5.38
CA PRO A 27 -7.17 3.95 3.95
C PRO A 27 -7.88 5.27 3.61
N PHE A 28 -8.91 5.66 4.37
CA PHE A 28 -9.61 6.94 4.16
C PHE A 28 -8.76 8.14 4.60
N ILE A 29 -8.02 7.99 5.70
CA ILE A 29 -7.06 9.00 6.13
C ILE A 29 -5.97 9.16 5.06
N LEU A 30 -5.47 8.04 4.53
CA LEU A 30 -4.47 8.03 3.46
C LEU A 30 -5.00 8.70 2.19
N LEU A 31 -6.26 8.48 1.81
CA LEU A 31 -6.89 9.18 0.68
C LEU A 31 -6.85 10.71 0.87
N MET A 32 -7.17 11.21 2.07
CA MET A 32 -7.09 12.64 2.38
C MET A 32 -5.66 13.16 2.31
N MET A 33 -4.68 12.37 2.77
CA MET A 33 -3.26 12.71 2.64
C MET A 33 -2.81 12.75 1.18
N VAL A 34 -3.30 11.84 0.33
CA VAL A 34 -3.02 11.86 -1.13
C VAL A 34 -3.57 13.13 -1.76
N MET A 35 -4.78 13.56 -1.40
CA MET A 35 -5.33 14.82 -1.93
C MET A 35 -4.51 16.04 -1.49
N MET A 36 -4.12 16.11 -0.22
CA MET A 36 -3.23 17.19 0.26
C MET A 36 -1.87 17.16 -0.45
N HIS A 37 -1.31 15.97 -0.66
CA HIS A 37 -0.06 15.80 -1.41
C HIS A 37 -0.18 16.34 -2.84
N LEU A 38 -1.26 16.00 -3.56
CA LEU A 38 -1.49 16.48 -4.92
C LEU A 38 -1.73 18.00 -4.98
N MET A 39 -2.39 18.58 -3.97
CA MET A 39 -2.54 20.04 -3.87
C MET A 39 -1.17 20.73 -3.80
N PHE A 40 -0.27 20.28 -2.91
CA PHE A 40 1.08 20.85 -2.82
C PHE A 40 1.90 20.61 -4.08
N LEU A 41 1.73 19.47 -4.75
CA LEU A 41 2.37 19.20 -6.03
C LEU A 41 1.87 20.16 -7.12
N HIS A 42 0.60 20.56 -7.10
CA HIS A 42 0.03 21.46 -8.09
C HIS A 42 0.49 22.92 -7.92
N GLU A 43 0.92 23.33 -6.72
CA GLU A 43 1.50 24.65 -6.49
C GLU A 43 2.86 24.83 -7.19
N THR A 44 3.71 23.80 -7.20
CA THR A 44 5.06 23.85 -7.80
C THR A 44 5.13 23.22 -9.19
N GLY A 45 4.25 22.27 -9.48
CA GLY A 45 4.30 21.42 -10.66
C GLY A 45 5.31 20.27 -10.53
N SER A 46 5.24 19.31 -11.44
CA SER A 46 6.18 18.18 -11.47
C SER A 46 7.59 18.60 -11.85
N ASN A 47 8.58 17.99 -11.20
CA ASN A 47 9.97 18.07 -11.63
C ASN A 47 10.21 17.25 -12.92
N ASN A 48 11.35 17.44 -13.57
CA ASN A 48 11.76 16.68 -14.76
C ASN A 48 13.15 16.01 -14.54
N PRO A 49 13.54 15.04 -15.37
CA PRO A 49 14.78 14.28 -15.18
C PRO A 49 16.06 15.11 -15.14
N LEU A 50 16.06 16.30 -15.76
CA LEU A 50 17.22 17.20 -15.74
C LEU A 50 17.27 18.09 -14.49
N GLY A 51 16.19 18.13 -13.70
CA GLY A 51 16.09 19.00 -12.51
C GLY A 51 16.09 20.50 -12.81
N LEU A 52 15.97 20.89 -14.09
CA LEU A 52 15.95 22.28 -14.52
C LEU A 52 14.51 22.82 -14.57
N ASN A 53 14.35 24.14 -14.71
CA ASN A 53 13.00 24.71 -14.83
C ASN A 53 12.33 24.32 -16.16
N SER A 54 11.19 23.63 -16.10
CA SER A 54 10.43 23.15 -17.26
C SER A 54 9.36 24.12 -17.77
N ASN A 55 9.19 25.30 -17.16
CA ASN A 55 8.10 26.24 -17.48
C ASN A 55 8.03 26.65 -18.96
N PHE A 56 9.16 26.70 -19.66
CA PHE A 56 9.21 27.07 -21.08
C PHE A 56 8.69 25.98 -22.04
N TYR A 57 8.60 24.73 -21.59
CA TYR A 57 8.32 23.56 -22.44
C TYR A 57 7.16 22.70 -21.90
N LYS A 58 6.20 23.32 -21.22
CA LYS A 58 5.03 22.60 -20.70
C LYS A 58 4.15 22.10 -21.84
N ILE A 59 3.69 20.86 -21.71
CA ILE A 59 2.68 20.24 -22.57
C ILE A 59 1.41 19.98 -21.77
N LEU A 60 0.28 19.82 -22.46
CA LEU A 60 -1.00 19.49 -21.82
C LEU A 60 -0.94 18.08 -21.21
N PHE A 61 -1.59 17.90 -20.06
CA PHE A 61 -1.65 16.58 -19.40
C PHE A 61 -2.47 15.57 -20.21
N HIS A 62 -3.67 15.98 -20.61
CA HIS A 62 -4.55 15.16 -21.45
C HIS A 62 -3.93 14.92 -22.83
N ASN A 63 -4.22 13.77 -23.43
CA ASN A 63 -3.60 13.21 -24.64
C ASN A 63 -2.13 12.76 -24.54
N TYR A 64 -1.32 13.33 -23.65
CA TYR A 64 0.08 12.89 -23.49
C TYR A 64 0.24 11.97 -22.29
N PHE A 65 0.09 12.52 -21.09
CA PHE A 65 0.28 11.74 -19.86
C PHE A 65 -0.91 10.81 -19.60
N SER A 66 -2.14 11.17 -19.97
CA SER A 66 -3.29 10.26 -19.82
C SER A 66 -3.11 8.92 -20.57
N PHE A 67 -2.62 8.95 -21.82
CA PHE A 67 -2.37 7.70 -22.57
C PHE A 67 -1.12 6.96 -22.07
N LYS A 68 -0.09 7.69 -21.66
CA LYS A 68 1.11 7.09 -21.05
C LYS A 68 0.75 6.36 -19.75
N ASP A 69 -0.04 6.97 -18.89
CA ASP A 69 -0.48 6.39 -17.62
C ASP A 69 -1.40 5.19 -17.88
N PHE A 70 -2.31 5.28 -18.85
CA PHE A 70 -3.14 4.15 -19.27
C PHE A 70 -2.30 2.95 -19.71
N MET A 71 -1.25 3.17 -20.51
CA MET A 71 -0.30 2.10 -20.88
C MET A 71 0.40 1.52 -19.65
N GLY A 72 0.78 2.38 -18.69
CA GLY A 72 1.34 1.94 -17.41
C GLY A 72 0.39 1.04 -16.62
N PHE A 73 -0.89 1.42 -16.51
CA PHE A 73 -1.92 0.60 -15.87
C PHE A 73 -2.13 -0.74 -16.58
N MET A 74 -2.09 -0.77 -17.92
CA MET A 74 -2.20 -2.03 -18.67
C MET A 74 -1.09 -3.02 -18.29
N TRP A 75 0.16 -2.55 -18.19
CA TRP A 75 1.28 -3.38 -17.74
C TRP A 75 1.14 -3.80 -16.28
N PHE A 76 0.76 -2.88 -15.39
CA PHE A 76 0.52 -3.19 -13.98
C PHE A 76 -0.52 -4.30 -13.83
N PHE A 77 -1.69 -4.16 -14.48
CA PHE A 77 -2.74 -5.17 -14.42
C PHE A 77 -2.33 -6.50 -15.04
N PHE A 78 -1.55 -6.49 -16.12
CA PHE A 78 -1.02 -7.72 -16.71
C PHE A 78 -0.20 -8.53 -15.69
N PHE A 79 0.78 -7.90 -15.03
CA PHE A 79 1.59 -8.57 -14.01
C PHE A 79 0.80 -8.93 -12.76
N PHE A 80 -0.08 -8.04 -12.30
CA PHE A 80 -0.92 -8.29 -11.12
C PHE A 80 -1.85 -9.50 -11.32
N LEU A 81 -2.50 -9.59 -12.49
CA LEU A 81 -3.37 -10.73 -12.81
C LEU A 81 -2.57 -12.02 -13.02
N LEU A 82 -1.35 -11.95 -13.55
CA LEU A 82 -0.46 -13.12 -13.64
C LEU A 82 -0.17 -13.68 -12.25
N ILE A 83 0.17 -12.82 -11.28
CA ILE A 83 0.41 -13.27 -9.90
C ILE A 83 -0.85 -13.91 -9.32
N ILE A 84 -2.01 -13.27 -9.46
CA ILE A 84 -3.27 -13.79 -8.89
C ILE A 84 -3.68 -15.13 -9.50
N PHE A 85 -3.59 -15.28 -10.83
CA PHE A 85 -4.13 -16.46 -11.49
C PHE A 85 -3.14 -17.63 -11.56
N GLU A 86 -1.86 -17.37 -11.77
CA GLU A 86 -0.85 -18.44 -11.94
C GLU A 86 -0.13 -18.76 -10.63
N TYR A 87 0.16 -17.75 -9.80
CA TYR A 87 1.01 -17.91 -8.61
C TYR A 87 0.48 -17.15 -7.37
N PRO A 88 -0.77 -17.40 -6.93
CA PRO A 88 -1.44 -16.56 -5.91
C PRO A 88 -0.71 -16.51 -4.56
N TYR A 89 0.08 -17.53 -4.23
CA TYR A 89 0.76 -17.65 -2.94
C TYR A 89 2.26 -17.39 -3.00
N VAL A 90 2.82 -16.96 -4.13
CA VAL A 90 4.28 -16.78 -4.29
C VAL A 90 4.85 -15.68 -3.38
N LEU A 91 4.02 -14.71 -2.97
CA LEU A 91 4.39 -13.61 -2.08
C LEU A 91 3.88 -13.79 -0.64
N GLY A 92 3.24 -14.93 -0.33
CA GLY A 92 2.67 -15.23 0.98
C GLY A 92 3.50 -16.23 1.76
N ASP A 93 3.34 -16.24 3.08
CA ASP A 93 3.96 -17.23 3.96
C ASP A 93 3.00 -18.42 4.19
N PRO A 94 3.43 -19.68 3.97
CA PRO A 94 2.59 -20.85 4.22
C PRO A 94 2.12 -20.99 5.67
N GLU A 95 2.81 -20.42 6.65
CA GLU A 95 2.42 -20.49 8.06
C GLU A 95 1.11 -19.74 8.35
N ASN A 96 0.75 -18.74 7.54
CA ASN A 96 -0.51 -17.99 7.67
C ASN A 96 -1.77 -18.80 7.30
N PHE A 97 -1.62 -20.02 6.78
CA PHE A 97 -2.74 -20.97 6.61
C PHE A 97 -3.05 -21.77 7.88
N ILE A 98 -2.17 -21.71 8.88
CA ILE A 98 -2.37 -22.36 10.18
C ILE A 98 -3.08 -21.36 11.10
N MET A 99 -4.08 -21.83 11.84
CA MET A 99 -4.77 -20.99 12.83
C MET A 99 -3.78 -20.57 13.93
N ALA A 100 -3.85 -19.30 14.34
CA ALA A 100 -2.97 -18.77 15.37
C ALA A 100 -3.10 -19.54 16.69
N ASP A 101 -1.95 -19.90 17.28
CA ASP A 101 -1.84 -20.51 18.61
C ASP A 101 -0.87 -19.69 19.45
N SER A 102 -1.32 -19.19 20.59
CA SER A 102 -0.51 -18.34 21.48
C SER A 102 0.59 -19.12 22.23
N MET A 103 0.50 -20.46 22.24
CA MET A 103 1.46 -21.33 22.93
C MET A 103 2.58 -21.83 22.03
N VAL A 104 2.48 -21.64 20.71
CA VAL A 104 3.42 -22.16 19.71
C VAL A 104 3.90 -21.01 18.82
N THR A 105 5.20 -20.72 18.89
CA THR A 105 5.85 -19.83 17.93
C THR A 105 6.43 -20.66 16.78
N PRO A 106 6.17 -20.29 15.51
CA PRO A 106 6.81 -20.96 14.39
C PRO A 106 8.34 -20.83 14.41
N GLU A 107 9.03 -21.83 13.85
CA GLU A 107 10.50 -21.89 13.89
C GLU A 107 11.18 -20.79 13.06
N HIS A 108 10.55 -20.36 11.97
CA HIS A 108 11.09 -19.37 11.03
C HIS A 108 10.20 -18.12 10.93
N ILE A 109 9.75 -17.57 12.07
CA ILE A 109 8.92 -16.37 12.12
C ILE A 109 9.57 -15.18 11.39
N GLN A 110 8.82 -14.60 10.45
CA GLN A 110 9.25 -13.45 9.64
C GLN A 110 8.03 -12.58 9.27
N PRO A 111 8.20 -11.27 9.05
CA PRO A 111 7.17 -10.42 8.48
C PRO A 111 6.99 -10.68 6.98
N GLU A 112 5.95 -10.10 6.38
CA GLU A 112 5.86 -10.02 4.93
C GLU A 112 7.04 -9.23 4.32
N TRP A 113 7.24 -9.39 3.01
CA TRP A 113 8.46 -8.97 2.32
C TRP A 113 8.67 -7.46 2.14
N TYR A 114 7.68 -6.60 2.42
CA TYR A 114 7.69 -5.15 2.12
C TYR A 114 7.82 -4.24 3.33
#